data_AF-A0AAV0T271-F1
#
_entry.id   AF-A0AAV0T271-F1
#
_cell.length_a   1.000
_cell.length_b   1.000
_cell.length_c   1.000
_cell.angle_alpha   90.00
_cell.angle_beta   90.00
_cell.angle_gamma   90.00
#
_symmetry.space_group_name_H-M   'P 1'
#
loop_
_entity.id
_entity.type
_entity.pdbx_description
1 polymer ?
#
loop_
_entity_poly.entity_id
_entity_poly.type
_entity_poly.pdbx_seq_one_letter_code
_entity_poly.pdbx_strand_id
1 'polypeptide(L)'
;MLDDGEKKLHLIKSRLNQEQVEDDVCRQNYGDKKWARPLSSSFNRKFRADMYRCFSLVREAKTSDRTARDKLNENQEKLEALSRDKASLDHELPELQQNNFSCKEEIACVSSLFSHLERHVQEKHHVLYDFRHSYNNFDALPELLSGKNAGAVFTDTAFETEKQSLCDEFERRISSICKLERYMLQEIVKANARFEAKKEISHVLRERQTFLQYLNDGADVFEQLHSHVEEKKVLR
;
A
#
# COMPACT_ATOMS: atom_id res chain seq x y z
N MET A 1 -1.71 -8.69 -20.11
CA MET A 1 -2.83 -7.72 -20.04
C MET A 1 -2.36 -6.27 -20.12
N LEU A 2 -1.37 -5.85 -19.31
CA LEU A 2 -0.82 -4.47 -19.38
C LEU A 2 -0.27 -4.10 -20.77
N ASP A 3 0.44 -5.02 -21.43
CA ASP A 3 0.97 -4.80 -22.79
C ASP A 3 -0.13 -4.66 -23.86
N ASP A 4 -1.30 -5.28 -23.66
CA ASP A 4 -2.44 -5.14 -24.57
C ASP A 4 -3.13 -3.77 -24.38
N GLY A 5 -3.27 -3.32 -23.12
CA GLY A 5 -3.77 -1.98 -22.80
C GLY A 5 -2.89 -0.87 -23.36
N GLU A 6 -1.56 -1.00 -23.23
CA GLU A 6 -0.62 -0.02 -23.77
C GLU A 6 -0.64 0.03 -25.30
N LYS A 7 -0.70 -1.13 -25.97
CA LYS A 7 -0.87 -1.19 -27.44
C LYS A 7 -2.14 -0.48 -27.89
N LYS A 8 -3.26 -0.68 -27.18
CA LYS A 8 -4.53 0.01 -27.45
C LYS A 8 -4.40 1.52 -27.25
N LEU A 9 -3.71 1.98 -26.21
CA LEU A 9 -3.46 3.41 -25.98
C LEU A 9 -2.59 4.03 -27.08
N HIS A 10 -1.55 3.34 -27.55
CA HIS A 10 -0.75 3.79 -28.69
C HIS A 10 -1.56 3.86 -29.98
N LEU A 11 -2.45 2.88 -30.23
CA LEU A 11 -3.36 2.92 -31.36
C LEU A 11 -4.32 4.11 -31.30
N ILE A 12 -4.92 4.39 -30.14
CA ILE A 12 -5.79 5.55 -29.92
C ILE A 12 -5.01 6.85 -30.16
N LYS A 13 -3.80 6.96 -29.60
CA LYS A 13 -2.92 8.12 -29.83
C LYS A 13 -2.65 8.35 -31.31
N SER A 14 -2.34 7.27 -32.03
CA SER A 14 -2.09 7.33 -33.47
C SER A 14 -3.31 7.80 -34.24
N ARG A 15 -4.51 7.30 -33.92
CA ARG A 15 -5.77 7.70 -34.57
C ARG A 15 -6.11 9.17 -34.32
N LEU A 16 -5.96 9.64 -33.08
CA LEU A 16 -6.20 11.05 -32.73
C LEU A 16 -5.22 12.00 -33.44
N ASN A 17 -3.97 11.56 -33.62
CA ASN A 17 -2.98 12.35 -34.36
C ASN A 17 -3.26 12.34 -35.86
N GLN A 18 -3.62 11.18 -36.42
CA GLN A 18 -3.96 11.04 -37.83
C GLN A 18 -5.17 11.92 -38.20
N GLU A 19 -6.24 11.84 -37.41
CA GLU A 19 -7.45 12.64 -37.62
C GLU A 19 -7.16 14.15 -37.53
N GLN A 20 -6.31 14.58 -36.60
CA GLN A 20 -5.91 15.98 -36.50
C GLN A 20 -5.09 16.44 -37.72
N VAL A 21 -4.18 15.61 -38.23
CA VAL A 21 -3.42 15.92 -39.45
C VAL A 21 -4.36 16.04 -40.66
N GLU A 22 -5.33 15.15 -40.78
CA GLU A 22 -6.35 15.20 -41.84
C GLU A 22 -7.22 16.46 -41.75
N ASP A 23 -7.61 16.88 -40.53
CA ASP A 23 -8.35 18.12 -40.30
C ASP A 23 -7.51 19.37 -40.67
N ASP A 24 -6.23 19.39 -40.30
CA ASP A 24 -5.31 20.48 -40.61
C ASP A 24 -5.11 20.61 -42.13
N VAL A 25 -4.94 19.49 -42.85
CA VAL A 25 -4.83 19.48 -44.33
C VAL A 25 -6.11 19.96 -44.99
N CYS A 26 -7.28 19.49 -44.55
CA CYS A 26 -8.57 19.94 -45.09
C CYS A 26 -8.78 21.44 -44.86
N ARG A 27 -8.41 21.96 -43.68
CA ARG A 27 -8.52 23.39 -43.38
C ARG A 27 -7.61 24.23 -44.26
N GLN A 28 -6.37 23.77 -44.51
CA GLN A 28 -5.45 24.44 -45.44
C GLN A 28 -5.99 24.47 -46.88
N ASN A 29 -6.58 23.37 -47.36
CA ASN A 29 -7.05 23.25 -48.74
C ASN A 29 -8.38 23.97 -49.02
N TYR A 30 -9.32 23.93 -48.07
CA TYR A 30 -10.69 24.42 -48.29
C TYR A 30 -10.99 25.75 -47.59
N GLY A 31 -10.15 26.17 -46.64
CA GLY A 31 -10.32 27.37 -45.83
C GLY A 31 -11.48 27.28 -44.84
N ASP A 32 -11.47 28.16 -43.83
CA ASP A 32 -12.39 28.08 -42.68
C ASP A 32 -13.87 28.26 -43.04
N LYS A 33 -14.18 28.89 -44.18
CA LYS A 33 -15.57 29.11 -44.64
C LYS A 33 -16.22 27.84 -45.19
N LYS A 34 -15.45 26.97 -45.86
CA LYS A 34 -15.97 25.69 -46.41
C LYS A 34 -15.73 24.53 -45.45
N TRP A 35 -14.68 24.59 -44.63
CA TRP A 35 -14.34 23.60 -43.60
C TRP A 35 -14.63 24.14 -42.20
N ALA A 36 -15.91 24.45 -41.94
CA ALA A 36 -16.36 25.17 -40.73
C ALA A 36 -16.53 24.28 -39.49
N ARG A 37 -16.01 23.04 -39.48
CA ARG A 37 -16.09 22.17 -38.30
C ARG A 37 -15.19 22.68 -37.15
N PRO A 38 -15.54 22.39 -35.88
CA PRO A 38 -14.67 22.68 -34.74
C PRO A 38 -13.27 22.08 -34.93
N LEU A 39 -12.25 22.80 -34.43
CA LEU A 39 -10.86 22.35 -34.45
C LEU A 39 -10.73 21.01 -33.73
N SER A 40 -10.03 20.06 -34.37
CA SER A 40 -9.78 18.74 -33.80
C SER A 40 -9.06 18.80 -32.46
N SER A 41 -8.21 19.81 -32.24
CA SER A 41 -7.55 20.08 -30.95
C SER A 41 -8.55 20.37 -29.81
N SER A 42 -9.63 21.10 -30.11
CA SER A 42 -10.68 21.43 -29.14
C SER A 42 -11.63 20.25 -28.94
N PHE A 43 -12.07 19.64 -30.05
CA PHE A 43 -13.00 18.51 -30.03
C PHE A 43 -12.41 17.28 -29.31
N ASN A 44 -11.15 16.94 -29.60
CA ASN A 44 -10.49 15.77 -29.03
C ASN A 44 -9.82 16.03 -27.67
N ARG A 45 -9.99 17.22 -27.08
CA ARG A 45 -9.29 17.61 -25.84
C ARG A 45 -9.55 16.63 -24.69
N LYS A 46 -10.80 16.20 -24.50
CA LYS A 46 -11.17 15.24 -23.44
C LYS A 46 -10.54 13.86 -23.69
N PHE A 47 -10.61 13.36 -24.92
CA PHE A 47 -10.00 12.08 -25.28
C PHE A 47 -8.48 12.08 -25.08
N ARG A 48 -7.80 13.19 -25.41
CA ARG A 48 -6.37 13.34 -25.14
C ARG A 48 -6.08 13.33 -23.63
N ALA A 49 -6.88 14.03 -22.83
CA ALA A 49 -6.72 14.03 -21.37
C ALA A 49 -6.92 12.63 -20.76
N ASP A 50 -7.98 11.93 -21.16
CA ASP A 50 -8.24 10.56 -20.72
C ASP A 50 -7.14 9.59 -21.14
N MET A 51 -6.66 9.70 -22.39
CA MET A 51 -5.53 8.93 -22.89
C MET A 51 -4.27 9.16 -22.03
N TYR A 52 -3.93 10.42 -21.71
CA TYR A 52 -2.78 10.72 -20.84
C TYR A 52 -2.95 10.16 -19.44
N ARG A 53 -4.14 10.28 -18.85
CA ARG A 53 -4.45 9.66 -17.54
C ARG A 53 -4.23 8.15 -17.59
N CYS A 54 -4.74 7.47 -18.61
CA CYS A 54 -4.55 6.03 -18.77
C CYS A 54 -3.07 5.65 -18.98
N PHE A 55 -2.29 6.43 -19.74
CA PHE A 55 -0.85 6.22 -19.86
C PHE A 55 -0.13 6.33 -18.51
N SER A 56 -0.50 7.31 -17.68
CA SER A 56 0.07 7.46 -16.33
C SER A 56 -0.23 6.23 -15.47
N LEU A 57 -1.48 5.76 -15.47
CA LEU A 57 -1.89 4.56 -14.72
C LEU A 57 -1.14 3.30 -15.18
N VAL A 58 -0.99 3.10 -16.50
CA VAL A 58 -0.23 1.96 -17.04
C VAL A 58 1.24 2.05 -16.63
N ARG A 59 1.83 3.24 -16.65
CA ARG A 59 3.22 3.45 -16.23
C ARG A 59 3.40 3.18 -14.73
N GLU A 60 2.51 3.67 -13.89
CA GLU A 60 2.52 3.43 -12.45
C GLU A 60 2.37 1.93 -12.15
N ALA A 61 1.45 1.25 -12.82
CA ALA A 61 1.28 -0.20 -12.72
C ALA A 61 2.56 -0.96 -13.12
N LYS A 62 3.22 -0.56 -14.22
CA LYS A 62 4.50 -1.17 -14.65
C LYS A 62 5.63 -0.94 -13.65
N THR A 63 5.76 0.26 -13.10
CA THR A 63 6.75 0.56 -12.07
C THR A 63 6.49 -0.30 -10.83
N SER A 64 5.23 -0.40 -10.41
CA SER A 64 4.81 -1.25 -9.29
C SER A 64 5.12 -2.73 -9.55
N ASP A 65 4.76 -3.27 -10.71
CA ASP A 65 5.09 -4.65 -11.13
C ASP A 65 6.60 -4.90 -11.14
N ARG A 66 7.38 -3.93 -11.63
CA ARG A 66 8.83 -4.01 -11.65
C ARG A 66 9.40 -4.07 -10.24
N THR A 67 8.99 -3.17 -9.34
CA THR A 67 9.45 -3.18 -7.94
C THR A 67 9.18 -4.52 -7.26
N ALA A 68 8.00 -5.12 -7.49
CA ALA A 68 7.69 -6.45 -6.95
C ALA A 68 8.56 -7.55 -7.55
N ARG A 69 8.81 -7.50 -8.86
CA ARG A 69 9.68 -8.47 -9.55
C ARG A 69 11.13 -8.35 -9.09
N ASP A 70 11.65 -7.14 -8.98
CA ASP A 70 13.01 -6.87 -8.54
C ASP A 70 13.18 -7.39 -7.09
N LYS A 71 12.21 -7.12 -6.21
CA LYS A 71 12.19 -7.64 -4.85
C LYS A 71 12.09 -9.17 -4.77
N LEU A 72 11.29 -9.80 -5.62
CA LEU A 72 11.21 -11.26 -5.74
C LEU A 72 12.56 -11.86 -6.12
N ASN A 73 13.20 -11.30 -7.15
CA ASN A 73 14.50 -11.78 -7.64
C ASN A 73 15.61 -11.59 -6.60
N GLU A 74 15.65 -10.44 -5.93
CA GLU A 74 16.65 -10.12 -4.89
C GLU A 74 16.55 -11.04 -3.66
N ASN A 75 15.38 -11.63 -3.40
CA ASN A 75 15.12 -12.45 -2.21
C ASN A 75 14.78 -13.90 -2.56
N GLN A 76 15.05 -14.33 -3.79
CA GLN A 76 14.68 -15.66 -4.28
C GLN A 76 15.23 -16.78 -3.38
N GLU A 77 16.50 -16.70 -2.98
CA GLU A 77 17.13 -17.72 -2.11
C GLU A 77 16.45 -17.82 -0.73
N LYS A 78 16.03 -16.68 -0.15
CA LYS A 78 15.30 -16.64 1.14
C LYS A 78 13.93 -17.30 1.01
N LEU A 79 13.23 -17.02 -0.10
CA LEU A 79 11.91 -17.58 -0.38
C LEU A 79 11.99 -19.08 -0.68
N GLU A 80 13.01 -19.53 -1.40
CA GLU A 80 13.27 -20.95 -1.65
C GLU A 80 13.61 -21.70 -0.34
N ALA A 81 14.35 -21.08 0.58
CA ALA A 81 14.62 -21.68 1.89
C ALA A 81 13.34 -21.95 2.68
N LEU A 82 12.35 -21.05 2.64
CA LEU A 82 11.05 -21.24 3.28
C LEU A 82 10.20 -22.37 2.67
N SER A 83 10.49 -22.75 1.43
CA SER A 83 9.79 -23.85 0.76
C SER A 83 10.30 -25.24 1.14
N ARG A 84 11.44 -25.32 1.86
CA ARG A 84 12.02 -26.57 2.34
C ARG A 84 11.17 -27.19 3.45
N ASP A 85 11.28 -28.49 3.61
CA ASP A 85 10.60 -29.20 4.68
C ASP A 85 11.21 -28.87 6.05
N LYS A 86 10.38 -28.94 7.08
CA LYS A 86 10.77 -28.61 8.45
C LYS A 86 11.97 -29.43 8.93
N ALA A 87 12.05 -30.73 8.58
CA ALA A 87 13.13 -31.60 9.04
C ALA A 87 14.49 -31.17 8.44
N SER A 88 14.51 -30.73 7.19
CA SER A 88 15.73 -30.20 6.55
C SER A 88 16.16 -28.88 7.17
N LEU A 89 15.22 -27.97 7.47
CA LEU A 89 15.51 -26.72 8.18
C LEU A 89 15.99 -26.94 9.63
N ASP A 90 15.40 -27.89 10.34
CA ASP A 90 15.79 -28.27 11.71
C ASP A 90 17.22 -28.87 11.74
N HIS A 91 17.68 -29.49 10.65
CA HIS A 91 19.04 -30.03 10.55
C HIS A 91 20.11 -28.97 10.27
N GLU A 92 19.75 -27.87 9.60
CA GLU A 92 20.63 -26.71 9.38
C GLU A 92 20.82 -25.86 10.64
N LEU A 93 19.92 -26.00 11.63
CA LEU A 93 19.98 -25.30 12.91
C LEU A 93 21.07 -25.87 13.83
N PRO A 94 22.09 -25.10 14.22
CA PRO A 94 23.16 -25.59 15.10
C PRO A 94 22.64 -26.11 16.44
N GLU A 95 23.07 -27.31 16.86
CA GLU A 95 22.65 -27.94 18.11
C GLU A 95 23.16 -27.18 19.34
N LEU A 96 22.27 -26.93 20.31
CA LEU A 96 22.62 -26.31 21.58
C LEU A 96 22.90 -27.39 22.62
N GLN A 97 24.13 -27.45 23.13
CA GLN A 97 24.53 -28.46 24.11
C GLN A 97 23.94 -28.23 25.52
N GLN A 98 23.61 -26.99 25.90
CA GLN A 98 22.90 -26.66 27.14
C GLN A 98 22.08 -25.36 27.03
N ASN A 99 20.87 -25.37 27.58
CA ASN A 99 19.99 -24.19 27.71
C ASN A 99 20.22 -23.49 29.07
N ASN A 100 21.36 -22.82 29.24
CA ASN A 100 21.59 -21.98 30.43
C ASN A 100 20.97 -20.59 30.23
N PHE A 101 19.64 -20.50 30.35
CA PHE A 101 18.93 -19.22 30.24
C PHE A 101 19.05 -18.41 31.53
N SER A 102 20.14 -17.64 31.66
CA SER A 102 20.32 -16.63 32.72
C SER A 102 19.38 -15.41 32.58
N CYS A 103 18.63 -15.30 31.47
CA CYS A 103 17.86 -14.10 31.07
C CYS A 103 16.32 -14.27 31.15
N LYS A 104 15.81 -15.13 32.04
CA LYS A 104 14.37 -15.45 32.08
C LYS A 104 13.48 -14.23 32.28
N GLU A 105 13.92 -13.27 33.09
CA GLU A 105 13.17 -12.04 33.39
C GLU A 105 13.11 -11.11 32.17
N GLU A 106 14.23 -10.95 31.46
CA GLU A 106 14.30 -10.15 30.23
C GLU A 106 13.45 -10.77 29.12
N ILE A 107 13.51 -12.10 28.97
CA ILE A 107 12.66 -12.83 28.02
C ILE A 107 11.18 -12.60 28.35
N ALA A 108 10.78 -12.72 29.62
CA ALA A 108 9.39 -12.48 30.03
C ALA A 108 8.94 -11.03 29.75
N CYS A 109 9.82 -10.06 30.00
CA CYS A 109 9.56 -8.64 29.74
C CYS A 109 9.36 -8.37 28.23
N VAL A 110 10.27 -8.86 27.39
CA VAL A 110 10.19 -8.72 25.93
C VAL A 110 8.95 -9.42 25.38
N SER A 111 8.66 -10.65 25.81
CA SER A 111 7.46 -11.39 25.40
C SER A 111 6.18 -10.66 25.77
N SER A 112 6.09 -10.09 26.97
CA SER A 112 4.92 -9.31 27.40
C SER A 112 4.70 -8.07 26.53
N LEU A 113 5.77 -7.36 26.16
CA LEU A 113 5.71 -6.19 25.28
C LEU A 113 5.26 -6.59 23.85
N PHE A 114 5.73 -7.73 23.32
CA PHE A 114 5.27 -8.25 22.03
C PHE A 114 3.79 -8.65 22.05
N SER A 115 3.30 -9.31 23.10
CA SER A 115 1.88 -9.60 23.25
C SER A 115 1.02 -8.34 23.35
N HIS A 116 1.54 -7.27 23.96
CA HIS A 116 0.86 -5.97 23.97
C HIS A 116 0.83 -5.36 22.56
N LEU A 117 1.96 -5.38 21.85
CA LEU A 117 2.05 -4.87 20.49
C LEU A 117 1.10 -5.63 19.54
N GLU A 118 0.98 -6.95 19.66
CA GLU A 118 0.04 -7.75 18.85
C GLU A 118 -1.40 -7.30 19.05
N ARG A 119 -1.82 -7.11 20.31
CA ARG A 119 -3.16 -6.57 20.62
C ARG A 119 -3.36 -5.17 20.04
N HIS A 120 -2.33 -4.34 20.07
CA HIS A 120 -2.37 -3.00 19.48
C HIS A 120 -2.49 -3.03 17.95
N VAL A 121 -1.80 -3.96 17.28
CA VAL A 121 -1.95 -4.19 15.84
C VAL A 121 -3.38 -4.61 15.50
N GLN A 122 -4.00 -5.47 16.32
CA GLN A 122 -5.41 -5.84 16.14
C GLN A 122 -6.36 -4.64 16.32
N GLU A 123 -6.13 -3.79 17.32
CA GLU A 123 -6.90 -2.55 17.52
C GLU A 123 -6.74 -1.58 16.34
N LYS A 124 -5.52 -1.43 15.82
CA LYS A 124 -5.23 -0.64 14.62
C LYS A 124 -6.00 -1.16 13.40
N HIS A 125 -6.05 -2.47 13.19
CA HIS A 125 -6.85 -3.07 12.12
C HIS A 125 -8.35 -2.81 12.32
N HIS A 126 -8.85 -2.86 13.55
CA HIS A 126 -10.25 -2.57 13.85
C HIS A 126 -10.60 -1.11 13.56
N VAL A 127 -9.77 -0.15 13.95
CA VAL A 127 -10.00 1.28 13.64
C VAL A 127 -9.95 1.54 12.14
N LEU A 128 -9.06 0.89 11.40
CA LEU A 128 -9.03 0.97 9.94
C LEU A 128 -10.29 0.38 9.29
N TYR A 129 -10.79 -0.74 9.82
CA TYR A 129 -12.04 -1.34 9.39
C TYR A 129 -13.22 -0.40 9.64
N ASP A 130 -13.33 0.15 10.85
CA ASP A 130 -14.39 1.10 11.23
C ASP A 130 -14.35 2.35 10.34
N PHE A 131 -13.16 2.90 10.07
CA PHE A 131 -13.01 4.04 9.17
C PHE A 131 -13.52 3.72 7.76
N ARG A 132 -13.11 2.58 7.19
CA ARG A 132 -13.56 2.16 5.85
C ARG A 132 -15.06 1.91 5.83
N HIS A 133 -15.62 1.31 6.88
CA HIS A 133 -17.04 1.04 6.99
C HIS A 133 -17.85 2.34 7.08
N SER A 134 -17.46 3.26 7.96
CA SER A 134 -18.10 4.57 8.10
C SER A 134 -17.98 5.40 6.83
N TYR A 135 -16.83 5.36 6.14
CA TYR A 135 -16.64 6.05 4.87
C TYR A 135 -17.53 5.47 3.75
N ASN A 136 -17.61 4.15 3.62
CA ASN A 136 -18.40 3.51 2.58
C ASN A 136 -19.91 3.67 2.79
N ASN A 137 -20.34 3.81 4.05
CA ASN A 137 -21.74 4.00 4.42
C ASN A 137 -22.09 5.48 4.63
N PHE A 138 -21.14 6.39 4.41
CA PHE A 138 -21.39 7.82 4.53
C PHE A 138 -22.29 8.25 3.37
N ASP A 139 -23.55 8.55 3.69
CA ASP A 139 -24.51 9.08 2.74
C ASP A 139 -24.82 10.55 3.06
N ALA A 140 -24.23 11.44 2.28
CA ALA A 140 -24.48 12.88 2.38
C ALA A 140 -25.76 13.32 1.64
N LEU A 141 -26.41 12.46 0.84
CA LEU A 141 -27.60 12.85 0.07
C LEU A 141 -28.74 13.37 0.97
N PRO A 142 -29.10 12.70 2.09
CA PRO A 142 -30.18 13.15 2.96
C PRO A 142 -29.97 14.57 3.51
N GLU A 143 -28.75 14.90 3.94
CA GLU A 143 -28.37 16.21 4.49
C GLU A 143 -28.34 17.30 3.40
N LEU A 144 -27.86 16.96 2.20
CA LEU A 144 -27.86 17.85 1.04
C LEU A 144 -29.29 18.12 0.52
N LEU A 145 -30.18 17.13 0.59
CA LEU A 145 -31.56 17.24 0.14
C LEU A 145 -32.47 17.95 1.16
N SER A 146 -32.19 17.84 2.47
CA SER A 146 -32.91 18.56 3.51
C SER A 146 -32.63 20.07 3.48
N GLY A 147 -31.39 20.47 3.14
CA GLY A 147 -30.99 21.86 2.97
C GLY A 147 -31.46 22.53 1.67
N LYS A 148 -32.10 21.78 0.75
CA LYS A 148 -32.68 22.31 -0.50
C LYS A 148 -33.77 23.37 -0.26
N ASN A 149 -34.33 23.42 0.95
CA ASN A 149 -35.29 24.43 1.40
C ASN A 149 -34.64 25.64 2.11
N ALA A 150 -33.35 25.59 2.47
CA ALA A 150 -32.63 26.59 3.26
C ALA A 150 -31.57 27.39 2.48
N GLY A 151 -31.32 27.06 1.20
CA GLY A 151 -30.38 27.75 0.31
C GLY A 151 -29.01 27.08 0.19
N ALA A 152 -28.30 27.36 -0.91
CA ALA A 152 -27.04 26.70 -1.30
C ALA A 152 -25.87 26.95 -0.33
N VAL A 153 -25.88 28.05 0.44
CA VAL A 153 -24.81 28.37 1.40
C VAL A 153 -24.91 27.54 2.68
N PHE A 154 -26.13 27.16 3.09
CA PHE A 154 -26.37 26.39 4.33
C PHE A 154 -26.03 24.90 4.15
N THR A 155 -26.21 24.39 2.92
CA THR A 155 -25.90 23.01 2.53
C THR A 155 -24.40 22.74 2.52
N ASP A 156 -23.59 23.67 2.00
CA ASP A 156 -22.12 23.56 2.02
C ASP A 156 -21.55 23.57 3.47
N THR A 157 -22.12 24.38 4.36
CA THR A 157 -21.66 24.46 5.76
C THR A 157 -22.00 23.20 6.57
N ALA A 158 -23.19 22.62 6.36
CA ALA A 158 -23.60 21.40 7.06
C ALA A 158 -22.75 20.19 6.63
N PHE A 159 -22.54 20.05 5.32
CA PHE A 159 -21.69 19.00 4.74
C PHE A 159 -20.25 19.07 5.25
N GLU A 160 -19.63 20.26 5.24
CA GLU A 160 -18.26 20.40 5.75
C GLU A 160 -18.19 20.17 7.26
N THR A 161 -19.23 20.50 8.03
CA THR A 161 -19.27 20.23 9.48
C THR A 161 -19.33 18.72 9.78
N GLU A 162 -20.15 17.97 9.04
CA GLU A 162 -20.29 16.52 9.23
C GLU A 162 -19.02 15.77 8.80
N LYS A 163 -18.46 16.15 7.66
CA LYS A 163 -17.15 15.68 7.18
C LYS A 163 -16.05 15.98 8.20
N GLN A 164 -16.01 17.19 8.76
CA GLN A 164 -15.03 17.55 9.78
C GLN A 164 -15.20 16.72 11.05
N SER A 165 -16.44 16.49 11.50
CA SER A 165 -16.72 15.63 12.66
C SER A 165 -16.19 14.20 12.47
N LEU A 166 -16.44 13.62 11.29
CA LEU A 166 -15.93 12.30 10.93
C LEU A 166 -14.39 12.28 10.89
N CYS A 167 -13.78 13.30 10.27
CA CYS A 167 -12.33 13.45 10.25
C CYS A 167 -11.75 13.58 11.67
N ASP A 168 -12.34 14.41 12.53
CA ASP A 168 -11.87 14.66 13.88
C ASP A 168 -11.94 13.41 14.77
N GLU A 169 -12.97 12.58 14.62
CA GLU A 169 -13.08 11.32 15.37
C GLU A 169 -11.92 10.39 15.01
N PHE A 170 -11.73 10.12 13.72
CA PHE A 170 -10.72 9.16 13.28
C PHE A 170 -9.30 9.72 13.41
N GLU A 171 -9.08 11.02 13.20
CA GLU A 171 -7.78 11.65 13.41
C GLU A 171 -7.32 11.53 14.86
N ARG A 172 -8.22 11.75 15.84
CA ARG A 172 -7.91 11.57 17.25
C ARG A 172 -7.56 10.11 17.58
N ARG A 173 -8.34 9.14 17.09
CA ARG A 173 -8.09 7.71 17.30
C ARG A 173 -6.76 7.27 16.68
N ILE A 174 -6.51 7.63 15.42
CA ILE A 174 -5.27 7.33 14.70
C ILE A 174 -4.07 7.97 15.40
N SER A 175 -4.17 9.24 15.81
CA SER A 175 -3.10 9.94 16.53
C SER A 175 -2.77 9.25 17.86
N SER A 176 -3.78 8.80 18.60
CA SER A 176 -3.59 8.02 19.83
C SER A 176 -2.87 6.69 19.56
N ILE A 177 -3.33 5.94 18.55
CA ILE A 177 -2.72 4.67 18.12
C ILE A 177 -1.25 4.86 17.75
N CYS A 178 -0.93 5.88 16.95
CA CYS A 178 0.44 6.15 16.52
C CYS A 178 1.34 6.63 17.67
N LYS A 179 0.80 7.33 18.67
CA LYS A 179 1.56 7.71 19.88
C LYS A 179 1.88 6.48 20.72
N LEU A 180 0.89 5.61 20.95
CA LEU A 180 1.07 4.39 21.72
C LEU A 180 2.02 3.41 21.01
N GLU A 181 1.90 3.27 19.69
CA GLU A 181 2.80 2.45 18.85
C GLU A 181 4.26 2.91 19.00
N ARG A 182 4.52 4.22 18.87
CA ARG A 182 5.86 4.78 19.09
C ARG A 182 6.40 4.51 20.48
N TYR A 183 5.57 4.69 21.51
CA TYR A 183 5.96 4.42 22.89
C TYR A 183 6.32 2.93 23.08
N MET A 184 5.48 2.01 22.63
CA MET A 184 5.73 0.58 22.78
C MET A 184 6.97 0.12 22.02
N LEU A 185 7.20 0.63 20.80
CA LEU A 185 8.42 0.34 20.05
C LEU A 185 9.68 0.82 20.79
N GLN A 186 9.63 2.00 21.42
CA GLN A 186 10.74 2.48 22.24
C GLN A 186 11.00 1.57 23.44
N GLU A 187 9.96 1.10 24.12
CA GLU A 187 10.10 0.19 25.26
C GLU A 187 10.62 -1.19 24.83
N ILE A 188 10.18 -1.72 23.68
CA ILE A 188 10.70 -2.96 23.09
C ILE A 188 12.19 -2.83 22.79
N VAL A 189 12.60 -1.73 22.13
CA VAL A 189 14.03 -1.50 21.83
C VAL A 189 14.87 -1.46 23.12
N LYS A 190 14.39 -0.77 24.16
CA LYS A 190 15.08 -0.72 25.46
C LYS A 190 15.14 -2.08 26.13
N ALA A 191 14.03 -2.83 26.14
CA ALA A 191 13.98 -4.17 26.73
C ALA A 191 14.89 -5.16 25.98
N ASN A 192 14.92 -5.08 24.64
CA ASN A 192 15.80 -5.89 23.81
C ASN A 192 17.28 -5.55 24.04
N ALA A 193 17.63 -4.25 24.21
CA ALA A 193 18.99 -3.86 24.55
C ALA A 193 19.45 -4.45 25.90
N ARG A 194 18.56 -4.51 26.90
CA ARG A 194 18.85 -5.16 28.19
C ARG A 194 19.02 -6.68 28.05
N PHE A 195 18.17 -7.30 27.22
CA PHE A 195 18.28 -8.72 26.90
C PHE A 195 19.62 -9.04 26.23
N GLU A 196 19.99 -8.33 25.16
CA GLU A 196 21.26 -8.53 24.44
C GLU A 196 22.48 -8.26 25.34
N ALA A 197 22.39 -7.35 26.30
CA ALA A 197 23.47 -7.09 27.25
C ALA A 197 23.70 -8.25 28.26
N LYS A 198 22.66 -9.02 28.60
CA LYS A 198 22.74 -10.15 29.54
C LYS A 198 22.88 -11.50 28.86
N LYS A 199 22.52 -11.57 27.58
CA LYS A 199 22.62 -12.77 26.76
C LYS A 199 24.08 -13.19 26.61
N GLU A 200 24.37 -14.42 27.00
CA GLU A 200 25.67 -15.02 26.70
C GLU A 200 25.80 -15.22 25.18
N ILE A 201 26.86 -14.66 24.59
CA ILE A 201 27.09 -14.74 23.15
C ILE A 201 28.07 -15.88 22.89
N SER A 202 27.53 -17.08 22.63
CA SER A 202 28.32 -18.17 22.02
C SER A 202 28.30 -18.04 20.49
N HIS A 203 29.34 -18.57 19.83
CA HIS A 203 29.39 -18.63 18.36
C HIS A 203 28.16 -19.32 17.78
N VAL A 204 27.79 -20.47 18.37
CA VAL A 204 26.63 -21.30 18.01
C VAL A 204 25.31 -20.51 18.13
N LEU A 205 25.14 -19.73 19.20
CA LEU A 205 23.94 -18.90 19.38
C LEU A 205 23.85 -17.78 18.33
N ARG A 206 24.99 -17.22 17.93
CA ARG A 206 25.04 -16.20 16.88
C ARG A 206 24.67 -16.78 15.53
N GLU A 207 25.24 -17.93 15.15
CA GLU A 207 24.90 -18.63 13.91
C GLU A 207 23.42 -19.00 13.86
N ARG A 208 22.89 -19.53 14.97
CA ARG A 208 21.47 -19.86 15.11
C ARG A 208 20.58 -18.62 14.95
N GLN A 209 20.94 -17.50 15.57
CA GLN A 209 20.21 -16.24 15.40
C GLN A 209 20.25 -15.73 13.96
N THR A 210 21.42 -15.77 13.30
CA THR A 210 21.56 -15.35 11.90
C THR A 210 20.68 -16.19 10.98
N PHE A 211 20.65 -17.51 11.18
CA PHE A 211 19.80 -18.40 10.39
C PHE A 211 18.29 -18.14 10.62
N LEU A 212 17.87 -17.98 11.88
CA LEU A 212 16.47 -17.66 12.19
C LEU A 212 16.06 -16.28 11.63
N GLN A 213 16.94 -15.28 11.70
CA GLN A 213 16.70 -13.97 11.11
C GLN A 213 16.59 -14.07 9.58
N TYR A 214 17.45 -14.86 8.94
CA TYR A 214 17.40 -15.11 7.50
C TYR A 214 16.04 -15.69 7.06
N LEU A 215 15.50 -16.66 7.80
CA LEU A 215 14.16 -17.22 7.54
C LEU A 215 13.06 -16.19 7.81
N ASN A 216 13.13 -15.43 8.91
CA ASN A 216 12.15 -14.40 9.23
C ASN A 216 12.10 -13.29 8.17
N ASP A 217 13.26 -12.81 7.71
CA ASP A 217 13.34 -11.85 6.60
C ASP A 217 12.66 -12.39 5.35
N GLY A 218 12.83 -13.68 5.04
CA GLY A 218 12.15 -14.34 3.94
C GLY A 218 10.64 -14.30 4.11
N ALA A 219 10.13 -14.53 5.32
CA ALA A 219 8.71 -14.56 5.60
C ALA A 219 8.10 -13.16 5.48
N ASP A 220 8.79 -12.14 5.99
CA ASP A 220 8.41 -10.73 5.83
C ASP A 220 8.35 -10.32 4.34
N VAL A 221 9.31 -10.77 3.53
CA VAL A 221 9.31 -10.52 2.09
C VAL A 221 8.15 -11.24 1.40
N PHE A 222 7.86 -12.49 1.79
CA PHE A 222 6.73 -13.24 1.27
C PHE A 222 5.40 -12.53 1.55
N GLU A 223 5.14 -12.13 2.79
CA GLU A 223 3.91 -11.41 3.17
C GLU A 223 3.76 -10.09 2.42
N GLN A 224 4.85 -9.34 2.26
CA GLN A 224 4.84 -8.08 1.50
C GLN A 224 4.56 -8.30 0.01
N LEU A 225 5.15 -9.34 -0.61
CA LEU A 225 4.87 -9.69 -2.01
C LEU A 225 3.44 -10.22 -2.19
N HIS A 226 2.97 -11.03 -1.24
CA HIS A 226 1.60 -11.56 -1.24
C HIS A 226 0.56 -10.44 -1.14
N SER A 227 0.74 -9.51 -0.18
CA SER A 227 -0.09 -8.32 -0.03
C SER A 227 -0.14 -7.50 -1.32
N HIS A 228 1.01 -7.29 -1.98
CA HIS A 228 1.08 -6.56 -3.24
C HIS A 228 0.33 -7.22 -4.40
N VAL A 229 0.35 -8.56 -4.45
CA VAL A 229 -0.39 -9.34 -5.45
C VAL A 229 -1.89 -9.33 -5.16
N GLU A 230 -2.29 -9.43 -3.90
CA GLU A 230 -3.70 -9.42 -3.49
C GLU A 230 -4.35 -8.04 -3.70
N GLU A 231 -3.67 -6.94 -3.35
CA GLU A 231 -4.16 -5.57 -3.66
C GLU A 231 -4.41 -5.40 -5.17
N LYS A 232 -3.54 -5.96 -6.00
CA LYS A 232 -3.69 -5.93 -7.47
C LYS A 232 -4.81 -6.82 -8.01
N LYS A 233 -5.25 -7.83 -7.26
CA LYS A 233 -6.43 -8.64 -7.63
C LYS A 233 -7.72 -7.90 -7.27
N VAL A 234 -7.76 -7.19 -6.13
CA VAL A 234 -8.94 -6.42 -5.69
C VAL A 234 -9.21 -5.20 -6.59
N LEU A 235 -8.16 -4.65 -7.22
CA LEU A 235 -8.28 -3.51 -8.16
C LEU A 235 -8.57 -3.92 -9.62
N ARG A 236 -8.79 -5.20 -9.91
CA ARG A 236 -9.16 -5.73 -11.24
C ARG A 236 -10.63 -6.11 -11.29
#